data_AF-X0XZA6-F1
#
_entry.id   AF-X0XZA6-F1
#
_cell.length_a   1.000
_cell.length_b   1.000
_cell.length_c   1.000
_cell.angle_alpha   90.00
_cell.angle_beta   90.00
_cell.angle_gamma   90.00
#
_symmetry.space_group_name_H-M   'P 1'
#
loop_
_entity.id
_entity.type
_entity.pdbx_description
1 polymer ?
#
loop_
_entity_poly.entity_id
_entity_poly.type
_entity_poly.pdbx_seq_one_letter_code
_entity_poly.pdbx_strand_id
1 'polypeptide(L)' 'HHAPATPSLIDRKFMRLWGDTLWLILSSTNWKLAAYYLEDGKVKEATIKVE' A
#
# COMPACT_ATOMS: atom_id res chain seq x y z
N HIS A 1 0.11 7.85 -6.66
CA HIS A 1 -0.49 7.24 -7.87
C HIS A 1 -1.52 8.17 -8.48
N HIS A 2 -1.57 8.28 -9.81
CA HIS A 2 -2.72 8.83 -10.53
C HIS A 2 -3.79 7.74 -10.75
N ALA A 3 -4.20 7.10 -9.65
CA ALA A 3 -5.12 5.96 -9.57
C ALA A 3 -5.59 5.81 -8.10
N PRO A 4 -6.57 4.94 -7.77
CA PRO A 4 -6.94 4.66 -6.39
C PRO A 4 -5.73 4.29 -5.51
N ALA A 5 -5.83 4.60 -4.22
CA ALA A 5 -4.78 4.34 -3.23
C ALA A 5 -4.70 2.86 -2.84
N THR A 6 -4.68 1.96 -3.81
CA THR A 6 -4.56 0.51 -3.62
C THR A 6 -3.39 -0.02 -4.43
N PRO A 7 -2.63 -1.01 -3.93
CA PRO A 7 -1.49 -1.55 -4.66
C PRO A 7 -1.95 -2.27 -5.93
N SER A 8 -1.27 -1.99 -7.03
CA SER A 8 -1.43 -2.69 -8.30
C SER A 8 -0.84 -4.10 -8.25
N LEU A 9 -1.00 -4.88 -9.33
CA LEU A 9 -0.33 -6.17 -9.45
C LEU A 9 1.20 -6.03 -9.47
N ILE A 10 1.73 -4.94 -10.03
CA ILE A 10 3.17 -4.67 -10.07
C ILE A 10 3.68 -4.31 -8.68
N ASP A 11 2.96 -3.44 -7.96
CA ASP A 11 3.31 -3.10 -6.57
C ASP A 11 3.36 -4.35 -5.70
N ARG A 12 2.34 -5.22 -5.80
CA ARG A 12 2.29 -6.50 -5.08
C ARG A 12 3.48 -7.43 -5.37
N LYS A 13 3.99 -7.43 -6.61
CA LYS A 13 5.18 -8.20 -6.97
C LYS A 13 6.41 -7.67 -6.24
N PHE A 14 6.58 -6.35 -6.18
CA PHE A 14 7.73 -5.72 -5.53
C PHE A 14 7.63 -5.70 -4.01
N MET A 15 6.43 -5.54 -3.44
CA MET A 15 6.20 -5.69 -2.00
C MET A 15 6.76 -7.01 -1.48
N ARG A 16 6.59 -8.13 -2.21
CA ARG A 16 7.11 -9.46 -1.83
C ARG A 16 8.63 -9.53 -1.71
N LEU A 17 9.35 -8.63 -2.38
CA LEU A 17 10.80 -8.57 -2.33
C LEU A 17 11.32 -7.76 -1.12
N TRP A 18 10.42 -7.07 -0.41
CA TRP A 18 10.74 -6.10 0.64
C TRP A 18 10.26 -6.55 2.04
N GLY A 19 9.94 -7.84 2.22
CA GLY A 19 9.58 -8.43 3.52
C GLY A 19 8.41 -7.70 4.21
N ASP A 20 8.60 -7.36 5.48
CA ASP A 20 7.57 -6.79 6.37
C ASP A 20 7.47 -5.25 6.27
N THR A 21 7.97 -4.65 5.19
CA THR A 21 7.96 -3.20 5.00
C THR A 21 6.54 -2.68 4.78
N LEU A 22 6.23 -1.52 5.37
CA LEU A 22 4.99 -0.79 5.13
C LEU A 22 5.10 0.09 3.87
N TRP A 23 4.12 -0.02 2.98
CA TRP A 23 4.02 0.74 1.73
C TRP A 23 2.92 1.79 1.85
N LEU A 24 3.29 3.05 1.71
CA LEU A 24 2.36 4.18 1.74
C LEU A 24 1.98 4.59 0.32
N ILE A 25 0.68 4.64 0.02
CA ILE A 25 0.16 5.01 -1.30
C ILE A 25 -0.71 6.25 -1.16
N LEU A 26 -0.26 7.35 -1.75
CA LEU A 26 -1.06 8.58 -1.93
C LEU A 26 -1.69 8.56 -3.32
N SER A 27 -3.01 8.69 -3.40
CA SER A 27 -3.74 8.88 -4.66
C SER A 27 -3.86 10.36 -5.00
N SER A 28 -3.58 10.74 -6.24
CA SER A 28 -3.86 12.09 -6.74
C SER A 28 -5.24 12.23 -7.39
N THR A 29 -5.98 11.13 -7.60
CA THR A 29 -7.32 11.19 -8.22
C THR A 29 -8.41 11.47 -7.20
N ASN A 30 -8.20 11.10 -5.94
CA ASN A 30 -9.13 11.35 -4.84
C ASN A 30 -8.46 11.79 -3.53
N TRP A 31 -7.15 12.09 -3.56
CA TRP A 31 -6.36 12.55 -2.42
C TRP A 31 -6.35 11.61 -1.20
N LYS A 32 -6.76 10.35 -1.39
CA LYS A 32 -6.72 9.36 -0.31
C LYS A 32 -5.30 8.86 -0.08
N LEU A 33 -4.98 8.67 1.19
CA LEU A 33 -3.77 8.02 1.67
C LEU A 33 -4.15 6.67 2.26
N ALA A 34 -3.42 5.62 1.90
CA ALA A 34 -3.60 4.29 2.47
C ALA A 34 -2.24 3.60 2.64
N ALA A 35 -2.15 2.73 3.63
CA ALA A 35 -0.93 2.00 3.97
C ALA A 35 -1.18 0.49 3.84
N TYR A 36 -0.22 -0.22 3.26
CA TYR A 36 -0.30 -1.66 3.05
C TYR A 36 0.98 -2.36 3.48
N TYR A 37 0.85 -3.59 3.95
CA TYR A 37 1.98 -4.46 4.25
C TYR A 37 1.66 -5.88 3.76
N LEU A 38 2.69 -6.72 3.70
CA LEU A 38 2.52 -8.15 3.47
C LEU A 38 2.57 -8.89 4.80
N GLU A 39 1.66 -9.83 4.96
CA GLU A 39 1.67 -10.82 6.04
C GLU A 39 1.28 -12.16 5.42
N ASP A 40 2.11 -13.18 5.61
CA ASP A 40 1.92 -14.52 5.02
C ASP A 40 1.64 -14.50 3.51
N GLY A 41 2.35 -13.62 2.79
CA GLY A 41 2.20 -13.46 1.33
C GLY A 41 0.90 -12.78 0.89
N LYS A 42 0.05 -12.31 1.82
CA LYS A 42 -1.20 -11.59 1.57
C LYS A 42 -1.03 -10.11 1.88
N VAL A 43 -1.58 -9.28 1.01
CA VAL A 43 -1.61 -7.83 1.24
C VAL A 43 -2.69 -7.52 2.27
N LYS A 44 -2.31 -6.76 3.30
CA LYS A 44 -3.22 -6.23 4.31
C LYS A 44 -3.12 -4.71 4.35
N GLU A 45 -4.23 -4.06 4.68
CA GLU A 45 -4.28 -2.61 4.90
C GLU A 45 -3.98 -2.30 6.37
N ALA A 46 -3.17 -1.28 6.61
CA ALA A 46 -2.86 -0.75 7.93
C ALA A 46 -3.64 0.53 8.20
N THR A 47 -4.13 0.70 9.42
CA THR A 47 -4.79 1.93 9.85
C THR A 47 -3.76 3.04 10.04
N ILE A 48 -3.95 4.16 9.36
CA ILE A 48 -3.15 5.37 9.54
C ILE A 48 -3.83 6.25 10.60
N LYS A 49 -3.07 6.64 11.63
CA LYS A 49 -3.46 7.70 12.57
C LYS A 49 -2.57 8.91 12.32
N VAL A 50 -3.18 10.07 12.16
CA VAL A 50 -2.49 11.36 12.02
C VAL A 50 -2.77 12.14 13.29
N GLU A 51 -1.72 12.64 13.92
CA GLU A 51 -1.79 13.55 15.08
C GLU A 51 -1.92 15.01 14.63
#